data_AF-A0A1E7RR52-F1
#
_entry.id   AF-A0A1E7RR52-F1
#
_cell.length_a   1.000
_cell.length_b   1.000
_cell.length_c   1.000
_cell.angle_alpha   90.00
_cell.angle_beta   90.00
_cell.angle_gamma   90.00
#
_symmetry.space_group_name_H-M   'P 1'
#
loop_
_entity.id
_entity.type
_entity.pdbx_description
1 polymer ?
#
loop_
_entity_poly.entity_id
_entity_poly.type
_entity_poly.pdbx_seq_one_letter_code
_entity_poly.pdbx_strand_id
1 'polypeptide(L)'
;MSRNKHVGSSFDDFLESEGLLEESEALAVKRVIAWQVAEAMKAGNVSKATLAKRMHTSRSQLDRVLDEADTGLTLDTLSRTATALGYRIKVDLVAPDVVVAKTQVTKRRKSAVGQVA
;
A
#
# COMPACT_ATOMS: atom_id res chain seq x y z
N MET A 1 26.80 5.18 3.75
CA MET A 1 26.62 5.29 2.29
C MET A 1 26.56 6.75 1.89
N SER A 2 27.29 7.15 0.84
CA SER A 2 27.44 8.53 0.39
C SER A 2 26.15 9.06 -0.24
N ARG A 3 25.62 10.20 0.24
CA ARG A 3 24.53 10.93 -0.42
C ARG A 3 25.02 11.43 -1.78
N ASN A 4 24.47 10.88 -2.86
CA ASN A 4 24.70 11.39 -4.21
C ASN A 4 23.95 12.71 -4.37
N LYS A 5 24.65 13.79 -4.74
CA LYS A 5 24.10 15.14 -4.90
C LYS A 5 22.99 15.25 -5.97
N HIS A 6 22.87 14.24 -6.83
CA HIS A 6 21.86 14.18 -7.89
C HIS A 6 20.64 13.33 -7.52
N VAL A 7 20.64 12.69 -6.35
CA VAL A 7 19.48 11.92 -5.87
C VAL A 7 18.59 12.88 -5.07
N GLY A 8 17.39 13.11 -5.57
CA GLY A 8 16.37 13.97 -4.96
C GLY A 8 15.64 13.33 -3.78
N SER A 9 14.46 13.86 -3.47
CA SER A 9 13.49 13.24 -2.55
C SER A 9 13.01 11.88 -3.06
N SER A 10 12.44 11.05 -2.18
CA SER A 10 11.87 9.77 -2.59
C SER A 10 10.61 9.99 -3.46
N PHE A 11 10.13 8.91 -4.08
CA PHE A 11 8.84 8.96 -4.77
C PHE A 11 7.69 9.17 -3.79
N ASP A 12 7.78 8.60 -2.59
CA ASP A 12 6.79 8.77 -1.54
C ASP A 12 6.73 10.21 -1.03
N ASP A 13 7.89 10.88 -0.89
CA ASP A 13 7.95 12.31 -0.57
C ASP A 13 7.23 13.15 -1.64
N PHE A 14 7.34 12.77 -2.91
CA PHE A 14 6.63 13.42 -4.02
C PHE A 14 5.12 13.17 -3.93
N LEU A 15 4.69 11.91 -3.75
CA LEU A 15 3.28 11.56 -3.61
C LEU A 15 2.64 12.23 -2.39
N GLU A 16 3.37 12.37 -1.28
CA GLU A 16 2.91 13.10 -0.10
C GLU A 16 2.73 14.59 -0.42
N SER A 17 3.68 15.21 -1.14
CA SER A 17 3.59 16.62 -1.53
C SER A 17 2.41 16.93 -2.45
N GLU A 18 2.00 15.96 -3.27
CA GLU A 18 0.84 16.06 -4.16
C GLU A 18 -0.48 15.62 -3.47
N GLY A 19 -0.42 15.13 -2.23
CA GLY A 19 -1.59 14.60 -1.51
C GLY A 19 -2.14 13.28 -2.06
N LEU A 20 -1.32 12.52 -2.79
CA LEU A 20 -1.69 11.29 -3.50
C LEU A 20 -1.19 10.01 -2.81
N LEU A 21 -0.39 10.12 -1.75
CA LEU A 21 0.29 8.97 -1.13
C LEU A 21 -0.70 7.90 -0.67
N GLU A 22 -1.71 8.27 0.12
CA GLU A 22 -2.68 7.33 0.69
C GLU A 22 -3.47 6.58 -0.40
N GLU A 23 -3.96 7.28 -1.42
CA GLU A 23 -4.69 6.66 -2.54
C GLU A 23 -3.78 5.72 -3.35
N SER A 24 -2.54 6.15 -3.60
CA SER A 24 -1.56 5.37 -4.36
C SER A 24 -1.18 4.09 -3.63
N GLU A 25 -0.98 4.16 -2.31
CA GLU A 25 -0.72 3.00 -1.46
C GLU A 25 -1.89 2.03 -1.44
N ALA A 26 -3.12 2.52 -1.26
CA ALA A 26 -4.32 1.70 -1.29
C ALA A 26 -4.47 0.96 -2.63
N LEU A 27 -4.22 1.65 -3.74
CA LEU A 27 -4.24 1.07 -5.08
C LEU A 27 -3.12 0.03 -5.27
N ALA A 28 -1.91 0.30 -4.76
CA ALA A 28 -0.80 -0.64 -4.81
C ALA A 28 -1.10 -1.93 -4.04
N VAL A 29 -1.62 -1.82 -2.80
CA VAL A 29 -2.05 -2.98 -2.01
C VAL A 29 -3.13 -3.77 -2.74
N LYS A 30 -4.11 -3.07 -3.32
CA LYS A 30 -5.20 -3.71 -4.07
C LYS A 30 -4.70 -4.50 -5.28
N ARG A 31 -3.74 -3.96 -6.05
CA ARG A 31 -3.10 -4.66 -7.17
C ARG A 31 -2.42 -5.95 -6.71
N VAL A 32 -1.69 -5.90 -5.59
CA VAL A 32 -1.05 -7.08 -5.01
C VAL A 32 -2.09 -8.14 -4.64
N ILE A 33 -3.19 -7.74 -3.99
CA ILE A 33 -4.27 -8.67 -3.62
C ILE A 33 -4.91 -9.31 -4.85
N ALA A 34 -5.26 -8.51 -5.87
CA ALA A 34 -5.87 -9.03 -7.10
C ALA A 34 -4.95 -10.03 -7.80
N TRP A 35 -3.66 -9.71 -7.89
CA TRP A 35 -2.64 -10.62 -8.42
C TRP A 35 -2.53 -11.91 -7.60
N GLN A 36 -2.46 -11.84 -6.26
CA GLN A 36 -2.39 -13.04 -5.41
C GLN A 36 -3.60 -13.95 -5.58
N VAL A 37 -4.81 -13.38 -5.67
CA VAL A 37 -6.04 -14.15 -5.94
C VAL A 37 -5.97 -14.81 -7.31
N ALA A 38 -5.52 -14.10 -8.34
CA ALA A 38 -5.39 -14.64 -9.69
C ALA A 38 -4.36 -15.79 -9.75
N GLU A 39 -3.22 -15.66 -9.06
CA GLU A 39 -2.22 -16.73 -8.98
C GLU A 39 -2.75 -17.95 -8.21
N ALA A 40 -3.45 -17.75 -7.10
CA ALA A 40 -4.11 -18.83 -6.36
C ALA A 40 -5.15 -19.56 -7.22
N MET A 41 -5.91 -18.84 -8.03
CA MET A 41 -6.83 -19.43 -9.00
C MET A 41 -6.09 -20.27 -10.04
N LYS A 42 -4.99 -19.78 -10.61
CA LYS A 42 -4.17 -20.54 -11.57
C LYS A 42 -3.59 -21.80 -10.94
N ALA A 43 -3.00 -21.69 -9.75
CA ALA A 43 -2.41 -22.82 -9.03
C ALA A 43 -3.43 -23.92 -8.70
N GLY A 44 -4.66 -23.51 -8.33
CA GLY A 44 -5.77 -24.44 -8.07
C GLY A 44 -6.58 -24.86 -9.30
N ASN A 45 -6.20 -24.40 -10.50
CA ASN A 45 -6.97 -24.55 -11.74
C ASN A 45 -8.46 -24.15 -11.59
N VAL A 46 -8.73 -23.11 -10.82
CA VAL A 46 -10.07 -22.62 -10.49
C VAL A 46 -10.46 -21.52 -11.46
N SER A 47 -11.47 -21.78 -12.30
CA SER A 47 -12.04 -20.74 -13.15
C SER A 47 -12.78 -19.69 -12.32
N LYS A 48 -12.91 -18.47 -12.87
CA LYS A 48 -13.71 -17.39 -12.28
C LYS A 48 -15.16 -17.79 -11.99
N ALA A 49 -15.78 -18.55 -12.90
CA ALA A 49 -17.14 -19.04 -12.70
C ALA A 49 -17.21 -20.06 -11.55
N THR A 50 -16.20 -20.91 -11.41
CA THR A 50 -16.11 -21.87 -10.30
C THR A 50 -15.93 -21.14 -8.97
N LEU A 51 -15.05 -20.13 -8.91
CA LEU A 51 -14.83 -19.35 -7.70
C LEU A 51 -16.09 -18.60 -7.27
N ALA A 52 -16.79 -17.94 -8.19
CA ALA A 52 -18.04 -17.24 -7.89
C ALA A 52 -19.10 -18.19 -7.29
N LYS A 53 -19.20 -19.42 -7.83
CA LYS A 53 -20.07 -20.47 -7.28
C LYS A 53 -19.65 -20.88 -5.86
N ARG A 54 -18.36 -21.11 -5.62
CA ARG A 54 -17.85 -21.47 -4.27
C ARG A 54 -18.07 -20.38 -3.23
N MET A 55 -17.99 -19.12 -3.64
CA MET A 55 -18.23 -17.96 -2.77
C MET A 55 -19.71 -17.63 -2.58
N HIS A 56 -20.62 -18.31 -3.29
CA HIS A 56 -22.05 -17.97 -3.31
C HIS A 56 -22.33 -16.50 -3.67
N THR A 57 -21.60 -15.99 -4.68
CA THR A 57 -21.61 -14.58 -5.08
C THR A 57 -21.88 -14.43 -6.58
N SER A 58 -22.24 -13.22 -7.02
CA SER A 58 -22.37 -12.95 -8.45
C SER A 58 -21.00 -12.85 -9.13
N ARG A 59 -20.97 -13.04 -10.46
CA ARG A 59 -19.75 -12.78 -11.25
C ARG A 59 -19.28 -11.32 -11.10
N SER A 60 -20.21 -10.37 -11.07
CA SER A 60 -19.90 -8.94 -10.91
C SER A 60 -19.29 -8.58 -9.55
N GLN A 61 -19.68 -9.27 -8.47
CA GLN A 61 -19.03 -9.11 -7.18
C GLN A 61 -17.61 -9.69 -7.18
N LEU A 62 -17.41 -10.84 -7.83
CA LEU A 62 -16.06 -11.39 -8.02
C LEU A 62 -15.19 -10.55 -8.96
N ASP A 63 -15.78 -9.87 -9.96
CA ASP A 63 -15.06 -8.96 -10.85
C ASP A 63 -14.34 -7.89 -10.05
N ARG A 64 -14.99 -7.30 -9.04
CA ARG A 64 -14.40 -6.30 -8.14
C ARG A 64 -13.22 -6.82 -7.34
N VAL A 65 -13.24 -8.10 -6.96
CA VAL A 65 -12.12 -8.72 -6.26
C VAL A 65 -10.88 -8.78 -7.15
N LEU A 66 -11.07 -9.05 -8.44
CA LEU A 66 -10.01 -9.17 -9.43
C LEU A 66 -9.66 -7.85 -10.14
N ASP A 67 -10.53 -6.85 -10.05
CA ASP A 67 -10.30 -5.52 -10.62
C ASP A 67 -9.25 -4.78 -9.81
N GLU A 68 -8.07 -4.58 -10.39
CA GLU A 68 -6.93 -3.90 -9.77
C GLU A 68 -7.18 -2.44 -9.35
N ALA A 69 -8.21 -1.79 -9.90
CA ALA A 69 -8.56 -0.40 -9.59
C ALA A 69 -9.64 -0.26 -8.50
N ASP A 70 -10.37 -1.33 -8.18
CA ASP A 70 -11.44 -1.28 -7.18
C ASP A 70 -10.90 -1.48 -5.75
N THR A 71 -10.61 -0.37 -5.07
CA THR A 71 -10.18 -0.35 -3.67
C THR A 71 -11.32 -0.58 -2.67
N GLY A 72 -12.58 -0.62 -3.12
CA GLY A 72 -13.79 -0.73 -2.32
C GLY A 72 -14.12 -2.15 -1.84
N LEU A 73 -13.12 -2.92 -1.41
CA LEU A 73 -13.31 -4.29 -0.91
C LEU A 73 -13.46 -4.34 0.61
N THR A 74 -14.33 -5.24 1.07
CA THR A 74 -14.48 -5.53 2.50
C THR A 74 -13.59 -6.69 2.94
N LEU A 75 -13.23 -6.71 4.22
CA LEU A 75 -12.51 -7.84 4.83
C LEU A 75 -13.29 -9.17 4.72
N ASP A 76 -14.62 -9.13 4.79
CA ASP A 76 -15.47 -10.32 4.59
C ASP A 76 -15.32 -10.86 3.16
N THR A 77 -15.34 -9.99 2.15
CA THR A 77 -15.14 -10.40 0.75
C THR A 77 -13.77 -11.03 0.53
N LEU A 78 -12.71 -10.44 1.08
CA LEU A 78 -11.36 -10.99 0.99
C LEU A 78 -11.25 -12.35 1.68
N SER A 79 -11.81 -12.47 2.89
CA SER A 79 -11.80 -13.72 3.67
C SER A 79 -12.53 -14.85 2.96
N ARG A 80 -13.71 -14.58 2.39
CA ARG A 80 -14.48 -15.56 1.59
C ARG A 80 -13.75 -15.99 0.33
N THR A 81 -13.13 -15.04 -0.37
CA THR A 81 -12.34 -15.33 -1.58
C THR A 81 -11.18 -16.26 -1.25
N ALA A 82 -10.40 -15.93 -0.22
CA ALA A 82 -9.28 -16.74 0.22
C ALA A 82 -9.74 -18.14 0.63
N THR A 83 -10.80 -18.24 1.45
CA THR A 83 -11.35 -19.51 1.92
C THR A 83 -11.82 -20.40 0.77
N ALA A 84 -12.51 -19.83 -0.23
CA ALA A 84 -12.99 -20.55 -1.42
C ALA A 84 -11.85 -21.09 -2.31
N LEU A 85 -10.65 -20.53 -2.18
CA LEU A 85 -9.42 -20.96 -2.82
C LEU A 85 -8.55 -21.85 -1.92
N GLY A 86 -8.93 -22.09 -0.66
CA GLY A 86 -8.14 -22.88 0.30
C GLY A 86 -7.01 -22.10 1.01
N TYR A 87 -7.08 -20.77 1.00
CA TYR A 87 -6.13 -19.85 1.63
C TYR A 87 -6.77 -19.11 2.82
N ARG A 88 -5.95 -18.35 3.55
CA ARG A 88 -6.37 -17.42 4.61
C ARG A 88 -5.73 -16.05 4.39
N ILE A 89 -6.38 -15.00 4.84
CA ILE A 89 -5.83 -13.64 4.84
C ILE A 89 -4.98 -13.42 6.10
N LYS A 90 -3.85 -12.74 5.93
CA LYS A 90 -3.03 -12.16 7.02
C LYS A 90 -2.86 -10.67 6.71
N VAL A 91 -3.11 -9.83 7.70
CA VAL A 91 -2.92 -8.38 7.61
C VAL A 91 -2.00 -7.97 8.75
N ASP A 92 -1.03 -7.12 8.44
CA ASP A 92 -0.12 -6.53 9.41
C ASP A 92 -0.25 -5.00 9.31
N LEU A 93 -0.26 -4.30 10.45
CA LEU A 93 -0.16 -2.84 10.48
C LEU A 93 1.32 -2.49 10.51
N VAL A 94 1.79 -1.76 9.50
CA VAL A 94 3.18 -1.33 9.38
C VAL A 94 3.30 0.14 9.77
N ALA A 95 4.41 0.51 10.40
CA ALA A 95 4.74 1.91 10.57
C ALA A 95 5.07 2.52 9.20
N PRO A 96 4.71 3.78 8.93
CA PRO A 96 5.21 4.45 7.74
C PRO A 96 6.73 4.45 7.75
N ASP A 97 7.34 4.33 6.58
CA ASP A 97 8.79 4.44 6.46
C ASP A 97 9.21 5.79 7.05
N VAL A 98 9.97 5.75 8.16
CA VAL A 98 10.36 6.96 8.88
C VAL A 98 11.22 7.79 7.96
N VAL A 99 10.63 8.79 7.34
CA VAL A 99 11.34 9.88 6.69
C VAL A 99 12.18 10.50 7.80
N VAL A 100 13.48 10.27 7.77
CA VAL A 100 14.41 10.86 8.71
C VAL A 100 14.30 12.37 8.50
N ALA A 101 13.46 13.02 9.31
CA ALA A 101 13.27 14.45 9.28
C ALA A 101 14.65 15.08 9.29
N LYS A 102 15.03 15.68 8.15
CA LYS A 102 16.32 16.33 7.99
C LYS A 102 16.39 17.41 9.05
N THR A 103 17.22 17.12 10.04
CA THR A 103 17.79 17.94 11.09
C THR A 103 17.39 19.42 11.07
N GLN A 104 16.79 19.87 12.17
CA GLN A 104 16.89 21.26 12.62
C GLN A 104 18.38 21.69 12.67
N VAL A 105 18.95 22.17 11.56
CA VAL A 105 20.21 22.92 11.56
C VAL A 105 20.00 24.18 10.76
N THR A 106 19.25 25.13 11.31
CA THR A 106 19.49 26.54 11.02
C THR A 106 18.92 27.40 12.13
N LYS A 107 19.79 28.28 12.66
CA LYS A 107 19.49 29.49 13.45
C LYS A 107 19.51 29.40 15.00
N ARG A 108 20.62 28.87 15.54
CA ARG A 108 21.19 29.35 16.83
C ARG A 108 22.69 29.64 16.66
N ARG A 109 23.03 30.61 15.80
CA ARG A 109 24.32 31.31 15.87
C ARG A 109 24.08 32.81 15.64
N LYS A 110 24.64 33.61 16.56
CA LYS A 110 24.63 35.08 16.68
C LYS A 110 23.43 35.72 17.37
N SER A 111 23.43 35.65 18.71
CA SER A 111 23.06 36.75 19.63
C SER A 111 23.70 36.49 21.00
N ALA A 112 25.03 36.48 21.04
CA ALA A 112 25.80 36.58 22.28
C ALA A 112 27.13 37.26 21.94
N VAL A 113 27.02 38.50 21.47
CA VAL A 113 28.11 39.48 21.48
C VAL A 113 27.54 40.68 22.20
N GLY A 114 28.16 41.05 23.32
CA GLY A 114 27.94 42.34 23.98
C GLY A 114 27.38 42.27 25.39
N GLN A 115 28.18 41.78 26.35
CA GLN A 115 28.30 42.44 27.66
C GLN A 115 29.52 41.89 28.40
N VAL A 116 30.66 42.57 28.23
CA VAL A 116 31.73 42.62 29.22
C VAL A 116 32.28 44.05 29.19
N ALA A 117 32.46 44.61 30.39
CA ALA A 117 32.88 45.97 30.76
C ALA A 117 31.73 46.99 30.89
#